data_AF-A0A7X0CZ97-F1
#
_entry.id   AF-A0A7X0CZ97-F1
#
_cell.length_a   1.000
_cell.length_b   1.000
_cell.length_c   1.000
_cell.angle_alpha   90.00
_cell.angle_beta   90.00
_cell.angle_gamma   90.00
#
_symmetry.space_group_name_H-M   'P 1'
#
loop_
_entity.id
_entity.type
_entity.pdbx_description
1 polymer ?
#
loop_
_entity_poly.entity_id
_entity_poly.type
_entity_poly.pdbx_seq_one_letter_code
_entity_poly.pdbx_strand_id
1 'polypeptide(L)'
;MARAKTFSLGDAYDGILADLVKHGRFSTETEAVRAGIRMLADYEMRMQSLRQAIHSADAEIEGGLGIEYETHQALLADVMNDDEER
;
A
#
# COMPACT_ATOMS: atom_id res chain seq x y z
N MET A 1 22.83 -16.38 8.55
CA MET A 1 22.26 -16.32 9.92
C MET A 1 21.56 -14.99 10.09
N ALA A 2 20.30 -14.96 10.53
CA ALA A 2 19.62 -13.71 10.85
C ALA A 2 20.26 -13.08 12.09
N ARG A 3 20.55 -11.77 12.05
CA ARG A 3 21.13 -11.03 13.19
C ARG A 3 20.01 -10.63 14.15
N ALA A 4 20.10 -11.06 15.40
CA ALA A 4 19.19 -10.60 16.44
C ALA A 4 19.39 -9.10 16.69
N LYS A 5 18.28 -8.35 16.74
CA LYS A 5 18.26 -6.92 17.07
C LYS A 5 17.41 -6.75 18.32
N THR A 6 18.01 -6.17 19.36
CA THR A 6 17.34 -5.84 20.61
C THR A 6 16.95 -4.36 20.61
N PHE A 7 15.74 -4.08 21.07
CA PHE A 7 15.18 -2.73 21.25
C PHE A 7 14.10 -2.81 22.33
N SER A 8 13.80 -1.69 22.97
CA SER A 8 12.75 -1.59 23.98
C SER A 8 11.55 -0.87 23.37
N LEU A 9 10.36 -1.44 23.53
CA LEU A 9 9.11 -0.92 22.97
C LEU A 9 8.31 -0.08 23.98
N GLY A 10 8.39 -0.44 25.26
CA GLY A 10 7.67 0.20 26.35
C GLY A 10 6.30 -0.43 26.61
N ASP A 11 5.79 -0.20 27.81
CA ASP A 11 4.66 -0.96 28.40
C ASP A 11 3.41 -1.04 27.51
N ALA A 12 3.09 0.04 26.79
CA ALA A 12 1.92 0.08 25.91
C ALA A 12 2.00 -0.95 24.77
N TYR A 13 3.17 -1.04 24.12
CA TYR A 13 3.38 -1.99 23.02
C TYR A 13 3.59 -3.41 23.52
N ASP A 14 4.23 -3.57 24.68
CA ASP A 14 4.38 -4.88 25.32
C ASP A 14 3.01 -5.47 25.66
N GLY A 15 2.08 -4.66 26.18
CA GLY A 15 0.69 -5.06 26.41
C GLY A 15 -0.04 -5.49 25.14
N ILE A 16 0.13 -4.75 24.03
CA ILE A 16 -0.45 -5.10 22.73
C ILE A 16 0.13 -6.43 22.22
N LEU A 17 1.44 -6.62 22.29
CA LEU A 17 2.10 -7.86 21.83
C LEU A 17 1.67 -9.07 22.65
N ALA A 18 1.60 -8.93 23.97
CA ALA A 18 1.10 -9.97 24.86
C ALA A 18 -0.34 -10.35 24.52
N ASP A 19 -1.19 -9.37 24.23
CA ASP A 19 -2.59 -9.59 23.84
C ASP A 19 -2.71 -10.33 22.50
N LEU A 20 -1.91 -9.93 21.51
CA LEU A 20 -1.85 -10.55 20.19
C LEU A 20 -1.40 -12.03 20.25
N VAL A 21 -0.49 -12.37 21.16
CA VAL A 21 -0.07 -13.76 21.39
C VAL A 21 -1.12 -14.54 22.18
N LYS A 22 -1.66 -13.94 23.26
CA LYS A 22 -2.66 -14.58 24.13
C LYS A 22 -3.93 -14.95 23.39
N HIS A 23 -4.38 -14.10 22.46
CA HIS A 23 -5.56 -14.36 21.64
C HIS A 23 -5.31 -15.32 20.47
N GLY A 24 -4.13 -15.95 20.42
CA GLY A 24 -3.79 -17.00 19.46
C GLY A 24 -3.53 -16.50 18.04
N ARG A 25 -3.42 -15.18 17.84
CA ARG A 25 -3.19 -14.60 16.51
C ARG A 25 -1.74 -14.77 16.04
N PHE A 26 -0.80 -14.89 16.98
CA PHE A 26 0.61 -15.17 16.72
C PHE A 26 1.17 -16.12 17.78
N SER A 27 2.16 -16.94 17.40
CA SER A 27 2.78 -17.89 18.32
C SER A 27 3.82 -17.23 19.24
N THR A 28 4.39 -16.10 18.80
CA THR A 28 5.38 -15.32 19.57
C THR A 28 5.25 -13.83 19.28
N GLU A 29 5.69 -12.99 20.20
CA GLU A 29 5.75 -11.53 20.00
C GLU A 29 6.65 -11.15 18.82
N THR A 30 7.75 -11.87 18.63
CA THR A 30 8.66 -11.63 17.49
C THR A 30 7.96 -11.90 16.15
N GLU A 31 7.08 -12.89 16.09
CA GLU A 31 6.26 -13.15 14.91
C GLU A 31 5.26 -12.02 14.64
N ALA A 32 4.60 -11.52 15.68
CA ALA A 32 3.71 -10.36 15.59
C ALA A 32 4.45 -9.11 15.09
N VAL A 33 5.65 -8.83 15.62
CA VAL A 33 6.50 -7.73 15.14
C VAL A 33 6.87 -7.92 13.67
N ARG A 34 7.28 -9.13 13.26
CA ARG A 34 7.57 -9.41 11.84
C ARG A 34 6.36 -9.24 10.93
N ALA A 35 5.15 -9.55 11.41
CA ALA A 35 3.93 -9.31 10.66
C ALA A 35 3.64 -7.82 10.51
N GLY A 36 3.81 -7.03 11.57
CA GLY A 36 3.70 -5.57 11.53
C GLY A 36 4.68 -4.92 10.55
N ILE A 37 5.95 -5.34 10.57
CA ILE A 37 6.97 -4.83 9.65
C ILE A 37 6.64 -5.19 8.19
N ARG A 38 6.15 -6.41 7.92
CA ARG A 38 5.71 -6.80 6.57
C ARG A 38 4.56 -5.92 6.08
N MET A 39 3.56 -5.68 6.93
CA MET A 39 2.44 -4.81 6.60
C MET A 39 2.90 -3.37 6.29
N LEU A 40 3.84 -2.83 7.07
CA LEU A 40 4.42 -1.52 6.82
C LEU A 40 5.18 -1.50 5.47
N ALA A 41 5.99 -2.52 5.20
CA ALA A 41 6.71 -2.62 3.94
C ALA A 41 5.75 -2.70 2.73
N ASP A 42 4.69 -3.49 2.83
CA ASP A 42 3.67 -3.60 1.78
C ASP A 42 2.97 -2.27 1.54
N TYR A 43 2.66 -1.54 2.61
CA TYR A 43 2.07 -0.20 2.52
C TYR A 43 3.01 0.80 1.83
N GLU A 44 4.28 0.86 2.22
CA GLU A 44 5.28 1.74 1.60
C GLU A 44 5.47 1.43 0.11
N MET A 45 5.51 0.14 -0.26
CA MET A 45 5.59 -0.27 -1.67
C MET A 45 4.38 0.21 -2.48
N ARG A 46 3.16 0.08 -1.93
CA ARG A 46 1.94 0.58 -2.59
C ARG A 46 1.95 2.09 -2.74
N MET A 47 2.38 2.82 -1.71
CA MET A 47 2.48 4.28 -1.75
C MET A 47 3.52 4.76 -2.75
N GLN A 48 4.66 4.09 -2.84
CA GLN A 48 5.67 4.38 -3.85
C GLN A 48 5.14 4.15 -5.27
N SER A 49 4.47 3.02 -5.50
CA SER A 49 3.87 2.69 -6.80
C SER A 49 2.80 3.70 -7.19
N LEU A 50 1.91 4.09 -6.27
CA LEU A 50 0.89 5.10 -6.51
C LEU A 50 1.51 6.46 -6.86
N ARG A 51 2.53 6.89 -6.11
CA ARG A 51 3.23 8.15 -6.39
C ARG A 51 3.89 8.13 -7.76
N GLN A 52 4.50 7.01 -8.15
CA GLN A 52 5.09 6.85 -9.47
C GLN A 52 4.03 6.90 -10.58
N ALA A 53 2.88 6.26 -10.38
CA ALA A 53 1.78 6.30 -11.35
C ALA A 53 1.24 7.73 -11.53
N ILE A 54 1.05 8.47 -10.44
CA ILE A 54 0.64 9.88 -10.49
C ILE A 54 1.67 10.72 -11.25
N HIS A 55 2.96 10.60 -10.93
CA HIS A 55 4.00 11.35 -11.64
C HIS A 55 4.09 10.99 -13.13
N SER A 56 3.86 9.73 -13.50
CA SER A 56 3.80 9.32 -14.90
C SER A 56 2.63 9.99 -15.61
N ALA A 57 1.44 9.96 -15.01
CA ALA A 57 0.24 10.59 -15.56
C ALA A 57 0.39 12.11 -15.68
N ASP A 58 0.96 12.78 -14.68
CA ASP A 58 1.25 14.23 -14.73
C ASP A 58 2.17 14.57 -15.91
N ALA A 59 3.23 13.76 -16.12
CA ALA A 59 4.14 13.96 -17.24
C ALA A 59 3.48 13.70 -18.61
N GLU A 60 2.56 12.74 -18.71
CA GLU A 60 1.77 12.50 -19.92
C GLU A 60 0.84 13.68 -20.23
N ILE A 61 0.17 14.23 -19.20
CA ILE A 61 -0.68 15.43 -19.33
C ILE A 61 0.16 16.64 -19.78
N GLU A 62 1.31 16.89 -19.14
CA GLU A 62 2.23 17.96 -19.55
C GLU A 62 2.77 17.76 -20.97
N GLY A 63 2.95 16.50 -21.38
CA GLY A 63 3.32 16.11 -22.74
C GLY A 63 2.20 16.26 -23.78
N GLY A 64 1.00 16.68 -23.38
CA GLY A 64 -0.15 16.87 -24.26
C GLY A 64 -0.94 15.60 -24.57
N LEU A 65 -0.72 14.52 -23.82
CA LEU A 65 -1.46 13.25 -23.93
C LEU A 65 -2.69 13.21 -23.01
N GLY A 66 -2.93 14.26 -22.22
CA GLY A 66 -4.12 14.37 -21.37
C GLY A 66 -5.39 14.50 -22.19
N ILE A 67 -6.42 13.73 -21.84
CA ILE A 67 -7.75 13.80 -22.45
C ILE A 67 -8.69 14.52 -21.49
N GLU A 68 -9.28 15.62 -21.94
CA GLU A 68 -10.32 16.34 -21.21
C GLU A 68 -11.70 15.97 -21.78
N TYR A 69 -12.62 15.59 -20.92
CA TYR A 69 -13.99 15.25 -21.30
C TYR A 69 -14.94 16.34 -20.79
N GLU A 70 -15.73 16.93 -21.67
CA GLU A 70 -16.70 17.97 -21.28
C GLU A 70 -17.83 17.44 -20.39
N THR A 71 -18.13 16.14 -20.51
CA THR A 71 -19.20 15.50 -19.73
C THR A 71 -18.78 14.13 -19.24
N HIS A 72 -19.33 13.73 -18.09
CA HIS A 72 -19.17 12.38 -17.56
C HIS A 72 -19.69 11.29 -18.51
N GLN A 73 -20.66 11.61 -19.39
CA GLN A 73 -21.17 10.68 -20.39
C GLN A 73 -20.14 10.41 -21.50
N ALA A 74 -19.39 11.44 -21.92
CA ALA A 74 -18.32 11.28 -22.90
C ALA A 74 -17.19 10.41 -22.35
N LEU A 75 -16.79 10.63 -21.09
CA LEU A 75 -15.84 9.76 -20.40
C LEU A 75 -16.35 8.32 -20.30
N LEU A 76 -17.60 8.13 -19.89
CA LEU A 76 -18.19 6.80 -19.76
C LEU A 76 -18.24 6.07 -21.11
N ALA A 77 -18.63 6.75 -22.18
CA ALA A 77 -18.67 6.15 -23.51
C ALA A 77 -17.28 5.72 -23.97
N ASP A 78 -16.26 6.53 -23.72
CA ASP A 78 -14.88 6.23 -24.07
C ASP A 78 -14.36 4.98 -23.32
N VAL A 79 -14.51 4.95 -21.99
CA VAL A 79 -14.10 3.81 -21.15
C VAL A 79 -14.80 2.51 -21.56
N MET A 80 -16.09 2.57 -21.89
CA MET A 80 -16.86 1.39 -22.28
C MET A 80 -16.49 0.87 -23.67
N ASN A 81 -16.01 1.74 -24.57
CA ASN A 81 -15.57 1.34 -25.92
C ASN A 81 -14.11 0.84 -25.91
N ASP A 82 -13.27 1.35 -24.99
CA ASP A 82 -11.86 0.97 -24.87
C ASP A 82 -11.69 -0.50 -24.42
N ASP A 83 -12.67 -1.05 -23.68
CA ASP A 83 -12.75 -2.47 -23.31
C ASP A 83 -13.12 -3.38 -24.51
N GLU A 84 -13.67 -2.85 -25.61
CA GLU A 84 -14.02 -3.64 -26.80
C GLU A 84 -12.84 -3.84 -27.78
N GLU A 85 -11.78 -3.02 -27.68
CA GLU A 85 -10.61 -3.08 -28.57
C GLU A 85 -9.39 -3.82 -27.97
N ARG A 86 -9.44 -4.29 -26.72
CA ARG A 86 -8.32 -4.97 -26.03
C ARG A 86 -8.42 -6.50 -25.97
#